data_AF-A0A3G9EKA2-F1
#
_entry.id   AF-A0A3G9EKA2-F1
#
_cell.length_a   1.000
_cell.length_b   1.000
_cell.length_c   1.000
_cell.angle_alpha   90.00
_cell.angle_beta   90.00
_cell.angle_gamma   90.00
#
_symmetry.space_group_name_H-M   'P 1'
#
loop_
_entity.id
_entity.type
_entity.pdbx_description
1 polymer ?
#
loop_
_entity_poly.entity_id
_entity_poly.type
_entity_poly.pdbx_seq_one_letter_code
_entity_poly.pdbx_strand_id
1 'polypeptide(L)'
;MIDLARKEQKINYFDLCSTEDTSTIDITILDDIIDAEESMLLKNKVEEILGCLSEQQREALFIKYALELNYEEISEILQINPNSVKKLIYRSMKKLRQNIGDNHLTLLLIFLLNCNIYFNP
;
A
#
# COMPACT_ATOMS: atom_id res chain seq x y z
N MET A 1 -31.35 34.64 29.14
CA MET A 1 -31.55 34.52 27.68
C MET A 1 -30.17 34.48 27.05
N ILE A 2 -30.02 33.65 26.02
CA ILE A 2 -28.78 32.99 25.61
C ILE A 2 -27.67 33.97 25.20
N ASP A 3 -26.51 33.84 25.85
CA ASP A 3 -25.23 34.40 25.41
C ASP A 3 -24.75 33.68 24.15
N LEU A 4 -25.08 34.26 23.00
CA LEU A 4 -24.55 33.92 21.68
C LEU A 4 -23.14 34.52 21.51
N ALA A 5 -22.15 33.96 22.20
CA ALA A 5 -20.75 34.25 21.95
C ALA A 5 -19.88 32.98 22.06
N ARG A 6 -20.19 31.96 21.25
CA ARG A 6 -19.28 30.85 20.97
C ARG A 6 -18.73 30.99 19.55
N LYS A 7 -17.67 31.79 19.46
CA LYS A 7 -16.46 31.57 18.64
C LYS A 7 -16.69 30.89 17.28
N GLU A 8 -16.92 31.75 16.30
CA GLU A 8 -16.57 31.65 14.87
C GLU A 8 -16.57 30.26 14.25
N GLN A 9 -17.68 30.01 13.55
CA GLN A 9 -17.89 28.89 12.65
C GLN A 9 -16.86 28.89 11.51
N LYS A 10 -16.19 27.74 11.44
CA LYS A 10 -15.67 27.08 10.26
C LYS A 10 -16.50 27.33 8.98
N ILE A 11 -15.73 27.50 7.90
CA ILE A 11 -16.09 27.36 6.48
C ILE A 11 -16.66 28.64 5.86
N ASN A 12 -15.73 29.41 5.30
CA ASN A 12 -15.98 30.38 4.23
C ASN A 12 -16.43 29.59 2.99
N TYR A 13 -17.73 29.37 2.85
CA TYR A 13 -18.34 28.94 1.59
C TYR A 13 -18.43 30.18 0.70
N PHE A 14 -17.42 30.34 -0.14
CA PHE A 14 -17.30 31.45 -1.09
C PHE A 14 -18.37 31.31 -2.18
N ASP A 15 -19.41 32.12 -1.98
CA ASP A 15 -20.28 32.85 -2.93
C ASP A 15 -20.88 32.14 -4.16
N LEU A 16 -22.21 32.29 -4.28
CA LEU A 16 -23.09 31.81 -5.35
C LEU A 16 -22.76 32.46 -6.70
N CYS A 17 -22.60 31.69 -7.78
CA CYS A 17 -22.73 32.19 -9.15
C CYS A 17 -23.44 31.18 -10.08
N SER A 18 -24.67 31.55 -10.44
CA SER A 18 -25.43 31.28 -11.67
C SER A 18 -25.18 30.00 -12.48
N THR A 19 -26.15 29.08 -12.39
CA THR A 19 -26.67 28.18 -13.44
C THR A 19 -25.67 27.50 -14.39
N GLU A 20 -25.62 26.16 -14.26
CA GLU A 20 -24.99 25.14 -15.14
C GLU A 20 -23.68 24.48 -14.65
N ASP A 21 -23.45 24.24 -13.34
CA ASP A 21 -22.29 23.44 -12.90
C ASP A 21 -22.44 22.73 -11.53
N THR A 22 -23.65 22.36 -11.11
CA THR A 22 -23.83 21.60 -9.86
C THR A 22 -23.46 20.13 -10.04
N SER A 23 -23.82 19.52 -11.18
CA SER A 23 -23.55 18.09 -11.42
C SER A 23 -22.07 17.77 -11.54
N THR A 24 -21.26 18.65 -12.14
CA THR A 24 -19.81 18.44 -12.37
C THR A 24 -19.01 18.52 -11.08
N ILE A 25 -19.35 19.47 -10.20
CA ILE A 25 -18.72 19.62 -8.87
C ILE A 25 -19.09 18.45 -7.95
N ASP A 26 -20.37 18.04 -7.93
CA ASP A 26 -20.82 16.92 -7.11
C ASP A 26 -20.18 15.59 -7.53
N ILE A 27 -19.98 15.37 -8.84
CA ILE A 27 -19.26 14.19 -9.38
C ILE A 27 -17.79 14.22 -8.97
N THR A 28 -17.13 15.39 -9.06
CA THR A 28 -15.70 15.50 -8.72
C THR A 28 -15.47 15.24 -7.22
N ILE A 29 -16.32 15.77 -6.35
CA ILE A 29 -16.26 15.50 -4.90
C ILE A 29 -16.53 14.02 -4.61
N LEU A 30 -17.48 13.41 -5.33
CA LEU A 30 -17.77 11.99 -5.17
C LEU A 30 -16.60 11.12 -5.62
N ASP A 31 -15.98 11.43 -6.76
CA ASP A 31 -14.79 10.73 -7.26
C ASP A 31 -13.63 10.87 -6.26
N ASP A 32 -13.40 12.07 -5.70
CA ASP A 32 -12.38 12.29 -4.66
C ASP A 32 -12.66 11.45 -3.39
N ILE A 33 -13.93 11.30 -3.00
CA ILE A 33 -14.34 10.47 -1.86
C ILE A 33 -14.12 8.98 -2.17
N ILE A 34 -14.49 8.53 -3.37
CA ILE A 34 -14.31 7.14 -3.82
C ILE A 34 -12.81 6.80 -3.85
N ASP A 35 -11.97 7.66 -4.43
CA ASP A 35 -10.53 7.47 -4.49
C ASP A 35 -9.89 7.40 -3.09
N ALA A 36 -10.38 8.23 -2.16
CA ALA A 36 -9.95 8.21 -0.77
C ALA A 36 -10.35 6.90 -0.06
N GLU A 37 -11.58 6.42 -0.29
CA GLU A 37 -12.06 5.14 0.24
C GLU A 37 -11.27 3.95 -0.32
N GLU A 38 -11.05 3.90 -1.64
CA GLU A 38 -10.25 2.87 -2.28
C GLU A 38 -8.81 2.86 -1.76
N SER A 39 -8.19 4.04 -1.64
CA SER A 39 -6.86 4.19 -1.05
C SER A 39 -6.81 3.70 0.39
N MET A 40 -7.84 3.98 1.18
CA MET A 40 -7.95 3.51 2.56
C MET A 40 -8.13 1.99 2.64
N LEU A 41 -8.99 1.42 1.79
CA LEU A 41 -9.18 -0.03 1.69
C LEU A 41 -7.89 -0.75 1.29
N LEU A 42 -7.19 -0.23 0.28
CA LEU A 42 -5.90 -0.77 -0.16
C LEU A 42 -4.86 -0.70 0.96
N LYS A 43 -4.76 0.44 1.64
CA LYS A 43 -3.85 0.62 2.78
C LYS A 43 -4.15 -0.38 3.90
N ASN A 44 -5.41 -0.53 4.28
CA ASN A 44 -5.83 -1.47 5.33
C ASN A 44 -5.47 -2.91 4.95
N LYS A 45 -5.67 -3.30 3.68
CA LYS A 45 -5.32 -4.63 3.18
C LYS A 45 -3.81 -4.88 3.17
N VAL A 46 -3.02 -3.87 2.79
CA VAL A 46 -1.56 -3.93 2.87
C VAL A 46 -1.10 -4.05 4.32
N GLU A 47 -1.67 -3.26 5.24
CA GLU A 47 -1.36 -3.34 6.67
C GLU A 47 -1.72 -4.70 7.28
N GLU A 48 -2.86 -5.28 6.90
CA GLU A 48 -3.27 -6.63 7.32
C GLU A 48 -2.26 -7.69 6.88
N ILE A 49 -1.89 -7.69 5.59
CA ILE A 49 -0.95 -8.66 5.02
C ILE A 49 0.45 -8.49 5.62
N LEU A 50 0.91 -7.25 5.80
CA LEU A 50 2.20 -6.95 6.44
C LEU A 50 2.19 -7.27 7.94
N GLY A 51 1.04 -7.19 8.61
CA GLY A 51 0.85 -7.56 10.01
C GLY A 51 1.13 -9.04 10.29
N CYS A 52 1.07 -9.91 9.28
CA CYS A 52 1.42 -11.32 9.40
C CYS A 52 2.94 -11.58 9.48
N LEU A 53 3.76 -10.57 9.14
CA LEU A 53 5.21 -10.65 9.18
C LEU A 53 5.76 -10.16 10.51
N SER A 54 6.86 -10.76 10.98
CA SER A 54 7.61 -10.15 12.09
C SER A 54 8.33 -8.88 11.61
N GLU A 55 8.72 -8.03 12.55
CA GLU A 55 9.47 -6.80 12.25
C GLU A 55 10.71 -7.06 11.40
N GLN A 56 11.52 -8.05 11.77
CA GLN A 56 12.69 -8.48 11.00
C GLN A 56 12.33 -8.99 9.58
N GLN A 57 11.17 -9.64 9.42
CA GLN A 57 10.72 -10.13 8.11
C GLN A 57 10.32 -8.98 7.19
N ARG A 58 9.64 -7.97 7.74
CA ARG A 58 9.24 -6.75 7.03
C ARG A 58 10.45 -5.91 6.65
N GLU A 59 11.38 -5.73 7.58
CA GLU A 59 12.62 -4.97 7.36
C GLU A 59 13.49 -5.61 6.27
N ALA A 60 13.70 -6.92 6.32
CA ALA A 60 14.45 -7.64 5.29
C ALA A 60 13.82 -7.51 3.89
N LEU A 61 12.48 -7.52 3.81
CA LEU A 61 11.77 -7.28 2.54
C LEU A 61 11.90 -5.84 2.07
N PHE A 62 11.76 -4.87 2.97
CA PHE A 62 11.93 -3.46 2.64
C PHE A 62 13.32 -3.21 2.04
N ILE A 63 14.38 -3.68 2.70
CA ILE A 63 15.74 -3.52 2.19
C ILE A 63 15.89 -4.23 0.84
N LYS A 64 15.36 -5.46 0.68
CA LYS A 64 15.51 -6.22 -0.56
C LYS A 64 14.81 -5.58 -1.77
N TYR A 65 13.62 -5.02 -1.58
CA TYR A 65 12.75 -4.60 -2.68
C TYR A 65 12.63 -3.09 -2.82
N ALA A 66 12.70 -2.32 -1.74
CA ALA A 66 12.66 -0.86 -1.80
C ALA A 66 14.06 -0.25 -2.01
N LEU A 67 15.10 -0.88 -1.43
CA LEU A 67 16.49 -0.43 -1.58
C LEU A 67 17.28 -1.27 -2.59
N GLU A 68 16.67 -2.30 -3.17
CA GLU A 68 17.23 -3.20 -4.19
C GLU A 68 18.55 -3.89 -3.83
N LEU A 69 18.90 -3.95 -2.54
CA LEU A 69 20.17 -4.49 -2.09
C LEU A 69 20.27 -6.02 -2.28
N ASN A 70 21.49 -6.51 -2.39
CA ASN A 70 21.78 -7.92 -2.53
C ASN A 70 21.80 -8.63 -1.16
N TYR A 71 21.84 -9.96 -1.16
CA TYR A 71 21.76 -10.74 0.08
C TYR A 71 22.96 -10.55 1.01
N GLU A 72 24.14 -10.23 0.47
CA GLU A 72 25.35 -9.96 1.26
C GLU A 72 25.23 -8.61 1.97
N GLU A 73 24.81 -7.55 1.26
CA GLU A 73 24.57 -6.22 1.83
C GLU A 73 23.49 -6.24 2.92
N ILE A 74 22.39 -6.97 2.67
CA ILE A 74 21.33 -7.17 3.69
C ILE A 74 21.88 -7.92 4.90
N SER A 75 22.81 -8.86 4.68
CA SER A 75 23.44 -9.63 5.76
C SER A 75 24.27 -8.75 6.69
N GLU A 76 24.96 -7.75 6.12
CA GLU A 76 25.74 -6.76 6.86
C GLU A 76 24.83 -5.83 7.66
N ILE A 77 23.74 -5.34 7.05
CA ILE A 77 22.77 -4.45 7.72
C ILE A 77 22.07 -5.16 8.87
N LEU A 78 21.56 -6.37 8.63
CA LEU A 78 20.81 -7.15 9.62
C LEU A 78 21.71 -7.93 10.59
N GLN A 79 23.03 -7.91 10.38
CA GLN A 79 24.04 -8.64 11.17
C GLN A 79 23.73 -10.14 11.33
N ILE A 80 23.25 -10.76 10.25
CA ILE A 80 22.96 -12.20 10.18
C ILE A 80 23.64 -12.82 8.97
N ASN A 81 23.82 -14.14 8.95
CA ASN A 81 24.46 -14.81 7.81
C ASN A 81 23.65 -14.62 6.50
N PRO A 82 24.30 -14.45 5.32
CA PRO A 82 23.63 -14.34 4.02
C PRO A 82 22.64 -15.49 3.72
N ASN A 83 22.95 -16.72 4.15
CA ASN A 83 22.05 -17.86 4.02
C ASN A 83 20.81 -17.73 4.92
N SER A 84 20.93 -17.07 6.07
CA SER A 84 19.81 -16.74 6.95
C SER A 84 18.94 -15.66 6.33
N VAL A 85 19.52 -14.65 5.66
CA VAL A 85 18.77 -13.64 4.89
C VAL A 85 17.93 -14.30 3.80
N LYS A 86 18.53 -15.19 2.99
CA LYS A 86 17.80 -15.94 1.94
C LYS A 86 16.61 -16.71 2.53
N LYS A 87 16.82 -17.42 3.63
CA LYS A 87 15.74 -18.15 4.34
C LYS A 87 14.69 -17.21 4.91
N LEU A 88 15.09 -16.06 5.45
CA LEU A 88 14.21 -15.05 6.01
C LEU A 88 13.28 -14.51 4.93
N ILE A 89 13.84 -14.04 3.81
CA ILE A 89 13.07 -13.51 2.67
C ILE A 89 12.15 -14.57 2.08
N TYR A 90 12.64 -15.81 1.89
CA TYR A 90 11.80 -16.90 1.41
C TYR A 90 10.60 -17.16 2.33
N ARG A 91 10.83 -17.21 3.65
CA ARG A 91 9.77 -17.42 4.65
C ARG A 91 8.78 -16.25 4.69
N SER A 92 9.26 -15.01 4.61
CA SER A 92 8.41 -13.82 4.52
C SER A 92 7.51 -13.89 3.29
N MET A 93 8.08 -14.17 2.11
CA MET A 93 7.32 -14.31 0.88
C MET A 93 6.33 -15.47 0.90
N LYS A 94 6.70 -16.59 1.53
CA LYS A 94 5.77 -17.71 1.73
C LYS A 94 4.58 -17.31 2.59
N LYS A 95 4.80 -16.59 3.70
CA LYS A 95 3.73 -16.07 4.55
C LYS A 95 2.84 -15.08 3.80
N LEU A 96 3.41 -14.14 3.05
CA LEU A 96 2.63 -13.19 2.25
C LEU A 96 1.71 -13.92 1.27
N ARG A 97 2.23 -14.91 0.53
CA ARG A 97 1.44 -15.71 -0.40
C ARG A 97 0.31 -16.49 0.27
N GLN A 98 0.52 -17.00 1.48
CA GLN A 98 -0.51 -17.73 2.23
C GLN A 98 -1.64 -16.82 2.73
N ASN A 99 -1.35 -15.55 3.02
CA ASN A 99 -2.34 -14.61 3.55
C ASN A 99 -3.08 -13.81 2.45
N ILE A 100 -2.59 -13.81 1.21
CA ILE A 100 -3.26 -13.14 0.06
C ILE A 100 -4.47 -13.95 -0.48
N GLY A 101 -4.71 -15.16 0.04
CA GLY A 101 -5.79 -16.05 -0.39
C GLY A 101 -5.47 -16.80 -1.68
N ASP A 102 -6.23 -17.87 -1.97
CA ASP A 102 -6.02 -18.86 -3.03
C ASP A 102 -6.13 -18.34 -4.48
N ASN A 103 -5.82 -17.08 -4.73
CA ASN A 103 -5.58 -16.54 -6.08
C ASN A 103 -4.17 -16.94 -6.57
N HIS A 104 -3.76 -18.18 -6.29
CA HIS A 104 -2.48 -18.75 -6.74
C HIS A 104 -2.32 -18.68 -8.26
N LEU A 105 -3.43 -18.74 -9.01
CA LEU A 105 -3.45 -18.62 -10.46
C LEU A 105 -3.09 -17.21 -10.95
N THR A 106 -3.53 -16.15 -10.28
CA THR A 106 -3.19 -14.78 -10.70
C THR A 106 -1.73 -14.45 -10.39
N LEU A 107 -1.21 -14.91 -9.25
CA LEU A 107 0.21 -14.79 -8.93
C LEU A 107 1.10 -15.60 -9.88
N LEU A 108 0.66 -16.79 -10.29
CA LEU A 108 1.36 -17.62 -11.27
C LEU A 108 1.34 -16.96 -12.65
N LEU A 109 0.22 -16.37 -13.06
CA LEU A 109 0.11 -15.59 -14.30
C LEU A 109 1.03 -14.36 -14.28
N ILE A 110 1.06 -13.59 -13.19
CA ILE A 110 1.98 -12.46 -13.02
C ILE A 110 3.43 -12.94 -13.07
N PHE A 111 3.78 -14.04 -12.41
CA PHE A 111 5.12 -14.60 -12.46
C PHE A 111 5.51 -15.04 -13.88
N LEU A 112 4.62 -15.69 -14.63
CA LEU A 112 4.87 -16.09 -16.02
C LEU A 112 5.01 -14.87 -16.95
N LEU A 113 4.19 -13.84 -16.78
CA LEU A 113 4.28 -12.60 -17.55
C LEU A 113 5.59 -11.84 -17.27
N ASN A 114 6.03 -11.78 -16.01
CA ASN A 114 7.29 -11.14 -15.62
C ASN A 114 8.51 -12.00 -15.98
N CYS A 115 8.40 -13.33 -15.97
CA CYS A 115 9.46 -14.23 -16.45
C CYS A 115 9.64 -14.19 -17.97
N ASN A 116 8.58 -13.94 -18.76
CA ASN A 116 8.70 -13.80 -20.22
C ASN A 116 9.54 -12.57 -20.63
N ILE A 117 9.63 -11.55 -19.76
CA ILE A 117 10.49 -10.37 -19.97
C ILE A 117 11.95 -10.65 -19.59
N TYR A 118 12.20 -11.54 -18.61
CA TYR A 118 13.57 -11.88 -18.15
C TYR A 118 14.19 -13.11 -18.82
N PHE A 119 13.42 -13.88 -19.61
CA PHE A 119 13.87 -15.13 -20.25
C PHE A 119 13.69 -15.12 -21.78
N ASN A 120 13.81 -13.95 -22.41
CA ASN A 120 14.06 -13.86 -23.86
C ASN A 120 15.45 -13.22 -24.05
N PRO A 121 16.48 -14.00 -24.45
CA PRO A 121 17.80 -13.45 -24.77
C PRO A 121 17.78 -12.61 -26.06
#